data_AF-A0A6C0HPK4-F1
#
_entry.id   AF-A0A6C0HPK4-F1
#
_cell.length_a   1.000
_cell.length_b   1.000
_cell.length_c   1.000
_cell.angle_alpha   90.00
_cell.angle_beta   90.00
_cell.angle_gamma   90.00
#
_symmetry.space_group_name_H-M   'P 1'
#
loop_
_entity.id
_entity.type
_entity.pdbx_description
1 polymer ?
#
loop_
_entity_poly.entity_id
_entity_poly.type
_entity_poly.pdbx_seq_one_letter_code
_entity_poly.pdbx_strand_id
1 'polypeptide(L)'
;MKVQFNIMEGFGIKSFKSLESKKNLMSSSSSTDLSKASETITENANTLAATLDTTKKQMYEDILSSLDQSLDITLLTTILNSAEDISADPTSDSSQTIMTNMNNIVSFQSAVAVAVKVVGTA
;
A
#
# COMPACT_ATOMS: atom_id res chain seq x y z
N MET A 1 -7.20 28.75 28.81
CA MET A 1 -7.78 27.61 28.07
C MET A 1 -6.83 27.25 26.94
N LYS A 2 -6.01 26.19 27.09
CA LYS A 2 -5.29 25.56 25.97
C LYS A 2 -5.21 24.05 26.27
N VAL A 3 -5.63 23.29 25.28
CA VAL A 3 -5.95 21.86 25.30
C VAL A 3 -4.65 21.05 25.23
N GLN A 4 -4.59 19.96 26.01
CA GLN A 4 -3.50 18.99 25.95
C GLN A 4 -3.68 18.08 24.73
N PHE A 5 -2.59 17.89 23.97
CA PHE A 5 -2.45 16.79 23.02
C PHE A 5 -1.49 15.76 23.63
N ASN A 6 -2.05 14.66 24.12
CA ASN A 6 -1.31 13.46 24.52
C ASN A 6 -0.83 12.74 23.25
N ILE A 7 0.47 12.77 22.97
CA ILE A 7 1.09 11.80 22.07
C ILE A 7 1.85 10.79 22.94
N MET A 8 1.33 9.56 22.91
CA MET A 8 1.82 8.35 23.53
C MET A 8 3.35 8.24 23.61
N GLU A 9 3.87 8.46 24.81
CA GLU A 9 5.09 7.85 25.31
C GLU A 9 4.91 6.32 25.36
N GLY A 10 5.23 5.59 24.29
CA GLY A 10 4.93 4.14 24.24
C GLY A 10 6.00 3.27 23.63
N PHE A 11 6.41 3.56 22.40
CA PHE A 11 7.11 2.56 21.57
C PHE A 11 8.58 2.87 21.25
N GLY A 12 9.02 4.11 21.37
CA GLY A 12 10.38 4.52 20.94
C GLY A 12 11.45 4.57 22.03
N ILE A 13 11.09 4.77 23.30
CA ILE A 13 12.07 5.07 24.38
C ILE A 13 12.40 3.83 25.23
N LYS A 14 11.48 2.85 25.33
CA LYS A 14 11.69 1.65 26.16
C LYS A 14 12.72 0.68 25.55
N SER A 15 12.85 0.65 24.24
CA SER A 15 13.86 -0.16 23.52
C SER A 15 15.29 0.34 23.72
N PHE A 16 15.48 1.64 23.96
CA PHE A 16 16.81 2.22 24.18
C PHE A 16 17.29 2.12 25.64
N LYS A 17 16.41 2.30 26.64
CA LYS A 17 16.83 2.24 28.06
C LYS A 17 17.16 0.84 28.57
N SER A 18 16.65 -0.21 27.93
CA SER A 18 17.03 -1.59 28.23
C SER A 18 18.49 -1.91 27.84
N LEU A 19 19.13 -1.08 27.02
CA LEU A 19 20.52 -1.26 26.61
C LEU A 19 21.51 -0.63 27.61
N GLU A 20 21.15 0.48 28.25
CA GLU A 20 22.04 1.19 29.19
C GLU A 20 22.19 0.46 30.53
N SER A 21 21.15 -0.22 31.00
CA SER A 21 21.16 -0.93 32.28
C SER A 21 21.99 -2.24 32.28
N LYS A 22 22.42 -2.72 31.10
CA LYS A 22 23.36 -3.85 30.97
C LYS A 22 24.84 -3.42 30.88
N LYS A 23 25.12 -2.11 30.76
CA LYS A 23 26.49 -1.58 30.61
C LYS A 23 27.36 -1.73 31.88
N ASN A 24 26.75 -1.93 33.04
CA ASN A 24 27.47 -2.03 34.32
C ASN A 24 27.75 -3.46 34.82
N LEU A 25 27.49 -4.51 34.03
CA LEU A 25 27.70 -5.90 34.50
C LEU A 25 28.77 -6.73 33.77
N MET A 26 29.56 -6.16 32.85
CA MET A 26 30.59 -6.94 32.16
C MET A 26 31.92 -6.19 32.06
N SER A 27 32.60 -6.09 33.20
CA SER A 27 34.05 -6.20 33.23
C SER A 27 34.42 -7.69 33.07
N SER A 28 34.22 -8.21 31.86
CA SER A 28 34.82 -9.48 31.45
C SER A 28 35.22 -9.31 30.00
N SER A 29 36.50 -9.49 29.73
CA SER A 29 37.08 -9.54 28.39
C SER A 29 36.48 -10.71 27.60
N SER A 30 35.29 -10.51 27.03
CA SER A 30 34.83 -11.34 25.91
C SER A 30 35.02 -10.50 24.66
N SER A 31 35.95 -10.90 23.81
CA SER A 31 36.01 -10.48 22.42
C SER A 31 34.60 -10.32 21.88
N THR A 32 34.24 -9.13 21.39
CA THR A 32 33.02 -8.97 20.58
C THR A 32 33.14 -9.98 19.46
N ASP A 33 32.30 -11.01 19.50
CA ASP A 33 32.32 -12.10 18.54
C ASP A 33 31.86 -11.52 17.19
N LEU A 34 32.82 -10.98 16.44
CA LEU A 34 32.61 -10.27 15.18
C LEU A 34 31.87 -11.15 14.15
N SER A 35 31.98 -12.48 14.29
CA SER A 35 31.22 -13.44 13.50
C SER A 35 29.71 -13.32 13.76
N LYS A 36 29.30 -13.32 15.03
CA LYS A 36 27.90 -13.16 15.46
C LYS A 36 27.35 -11.77 15.15
N ALA A 37 28.19 -10.73 15.22
CA ALA A 37 27.79 -9.38 14.84
C ALA A 37 27.46 -9.29 13.34
N SER A 38 28.27 -9.92 12.49
CA SER A 38 28.03 -9.99 11.03
C SER A 38 26.77 -10.78 10.69
N GLU A 39 26.53 -11.91 11.35
CA GLU A 39 25.30 -12.71 11.20
C GLU A 39 24.06 -11.91 11.62
N THR A 40 24.11 -11.24 12.77
CA THR A 40 23.01 -10.40 13.27
C THR A 40 22.70 -9.23 12.33
N ILE A 41 23.72 -8.59 11.76
CA ILE A 41 23.52 -7.50 10.79
C ILE A 41 22.85 -8.03 9.52
N THR A 42 23.29 -9.19 9.03
CA THR A 42 22.73 -9.82 7.82
C THR A 42 21.27 -10.24 8.03
N GLU A 43 20.96 -10.84 9.17
CA GLU A 43 19.60 -11.27 9.52
C GLU A 43 18.64 -10.07 9.67
N ASN A 44 19.10 -8.99 10.31
CA ASN A 44 18.33 -7.75 10.41
C ASN A 44 18.11 -7.08 9.04
N ALA A 45 19.12 -7.07 8.17
CA ALA A 45 19.00 -6.55 6.82
C ALA A 45 17.98 -7.35 6.00
N ASN A 46 18.01 -8.68 6.10
CA ASN A 46 17.04 -9.56 5.44
C ASN A 46 15.62 -9.36 5.96
N THR A 47 15.45 -9.24 7.28
CA THR A 47 14.14 -8.98 7.91
C THR A 47 13.58 -7.63 7.50
N LEU A 48 14.43 -6.59 7.45
CA LEU A 48 14.04 -5.26 7.00
C LEU A 48 13.65 -5.26 5.53
N ALA A 49 14.41 -5.94 4.67
CA ALA A 49 14.11 -6.08 3.26
C ALA A 49 12.75 -6.80 3.05
N ALA A 50 12.51 -7.90 3.76
CA ALA A 50 11.25 -8.64 3.70
C ALA A 50 10.06 -7.80 4.18
N THR A 51 10.24 -7.04 5.26
CA THR A 51 9.20 -6.14 5.80
C THR A 51 8.87 -5.02 4.83
N LEU A 52 9.89 -4.42 4.22
CA LEU A 52 9.72 -3.36 3.21
C LEU A 52 9.00 -3.89 1.97
N ASP A 53 9.36 -5.09 1.51
CA ASP A 53 8.73 -5.71 0.35
C ASP A 53 7.24 -6.01 0.60
N THR A 54 6.93 -6.57 1.77
CA THR A 54 5.55 -6.81 2.22
C THR A 54 4.75 -5.51 2.31
N THR A 55 5.35 -4.44 2.85
CA THR A 55 4.70 -3.13 2.99
C THR A 55 4.38 -2.53 1.63
N LYS A 56 5.32 -2.59 0.68
CA LYS A 56 5.10 -2.10 -0.69
C LYS A 56 4.01 -2.88 -1.39
N LYS A 57 4.00 -4.21 -1.23
CA LYS A 57 2.96 -5.09 -1.79
C LYS A 57 1.58 -4.67 -1.29
N GLN A 58 1.42 -4.54 0.04
CA GLN A 58 0.15 -4.12 0.63
C GLN A 58 -0.29 -2.74 0.11
N MET A 59 0.62 -1.78 0.03
CA MET A 59 0.30 -0.45 -0.53
C MET A 59 -0.19 -0.53 -1.98
N TYR A 60 0.42 -1.38 -2.81
CA TYR A 60 -0.04 -1.57 -4.18
C TYR A 60 -1.41 -2.25 -4.25
N GLU A 61 -1.67 -3.25 -3.41
CA GLU A 61 -3.00 -3.89 -3.31
C GLU A 61 -4.07 -2.87 -2.91
N ASP A 62 -3.80 -2.02 -1.92
CA ASP A 62 -4.72 -0.99 -1.45
C ASP A 62 -5.03 0.05 -2.55
N ILE A 63 -3.99 0.51 -3.26
CA ILE A 63 -4.14 1.46 -4.38
C ILE A 63 -4.97 0.84 -5.50
N LEU A 64 -4.68 -0.40 -5.89
CA LEU A 64 -5.41 -1.07 -6.97
C LEU A 64 -6.87 -1.33 -6.60
N SER A 65 -7.15 -1.71 -5.34
CA SER A 65 -8.50 -1.89 -4.83
C SER A 65 -9.29 -0.58 -4.81
N SER A 66 -8.69 0.51 -4.33
CA SER A 66 -9.31 1.83 -4.35
C SER A 66 -9.56 2.35 -5.78
N LEU A 67 -8.66 2.03 -6.71
CA LEU A 67 -8.80 2.38 -8.12
C LEU A 67 -9.96 1.63 -8.76
N ASP A 68 -10.08 0.32 -8.52
CA ASP A 68 -11.17 -0.51 -9.04
C ASP A 68 -12.55 0.01 -8.60
N GLN A 69 -12.71 0.30 -7.31
CA GLN A 69 -13.95 0.91 -6.77
C GLN A 69 -14.25 2.28 -7.40
N SER A 70 -13.23 3.09 -7.68
CA SER A 70 -13.39 4.39 -8.31
C SER A 70 -13.83 4.27 -9.77
N LEU A 71 -13.34 3.25 -10.49
CA LEU A 71 -13.76 2.96 -11.86
C LEU A 71 -15.20 2.49 -11.91
N ASP A 72 -15.65 1.65 -10.98
CA ASP A 72 -17.05 1.23 -10.88
C ASP A 72 -18.00 2.42 -10.73
N ILE A 73 -17.68 3.34 -9.80
CA ILE A 73 -18.50 4.53 -9.57
C ILE A 73 -18.50 5.43 -10.80
N THR A 74 -17.35 5.58 -11.45
CA THR A 74 -17.22 6.41 -12.66
C THR A 74 -18.07 5.82 -13.79
N LEU A 75 -17.96 4.52 -14.04
CA LEU A 75 -18.72 3.82 -15.07
C LEU A 75 -20.23 3.92 -14.82
N LEU A 76 -20.67 3.65 -13.58
CA LEU A 76 -22.07 3.78 -13.20
C LEU A 76 -22.60 5.19 -13.42
N THR A 77 -21.82 6.21 -13.03
CA THR A 77 -22.19 7.62 -13.20
C THR A 77 -22.30 7.98 -14.67
N THR A 78 -21.36 7.52 -15.51
CA THR A 78 -21.43 7.73 -16.96
C THR A 78 -22.66 7.07 -17.57
N ILE A 79 -22.99 5.83 -17.16
CA ILE A 79 -24.21 5.14 -17.62
C ILE A 79 -25.45 5.94 -17.24
N LEU A 80 -25.60 6.32 -15.96
CA LEU A 80 -26.80 7.01 -15.49
C LEU A 80 -26.99 8.37 -16.19
N ASN A 81 -25.92 9.12 -16.39
CA ASN A 81 -25.99 10.46 -16.97
C ASN A 81 -26.15 10.46 -18.49
N SER A 82 -25.91 9.33 -19.16
CA SER A 82 -25.89 9.28 -20.64
C SER A 82 -26.81 8.21 -21.23
N ALA A 83 -27.46 7.38 -20.42
CA ALA A 83 -28.36 6.34 -20.90
C ALA A 83 -29.52 6.89 -21.74
N GLU A 84 -30.12 8.01 -21.32
CA GLU A 84 -31.21 8.63 -22.06
C GLU A 84 -30.73 9.13 -23.44
N ASP A 85 -29.64 9.89 -23.47
CA ASP A 85 -29.06 10.43 -24.71
C ASP A 85 -28.63 9.32 -25.69
N ILE A 86 -27.96 8.28 -25.19
CA ILE A 86 -27.54 7.13 -25.99
C ILE A 86 -28.76 6.36 -26.50
N SER A 87 -29.80 6.18 -25.68
CA SER A 87 -31.01 5.46 -26.11
C SER A 87 -31.83 6.24 -27.15
N ALA A 88 -31.80 7.58 -27.07
CA ALA A 88 -32.52 8.45 -27.98
C ALA A 88 -31.87 8.49 -29.36
N ASP A 89 -30.54 8.58 -29.43
CA ASP A 89 -29.79 8.44 -30.68
C ASP A 89 -28.42 7.79 -30.43
N PRO A 90 -28.32 6.46 -30.59
CA PRO A 90 -27.06 5.74 -30.37
C PRO A 90 -26.05 5.98 -31.49
N THR A 91 -26.46 6.54 -32.63
CA THR A 91 -25.59 6.75 -33.80
C THR A 91 -24.97 8.12 -33.86
N SER A 92 -25.44 9.07 -33.04
CA SER A 92 -24.86 10.40 -32.94
C SER A 92 -23.38 10.33 -32.53
N ASP A 93 -22.57 11.27 -33.04
CA ASP A 93 -21.15 11.37 -32.70
C ASP A 93 -20.93 11.52 -31.17
N SER A 94 -21.85 12.21 -30.49
CA SER A 94 -21.83 12.38 -29.04
C SER A 94 -22.03 11.03 -28.32
N SER A 95 -23.09 10.29 -28.66
CA SER A 95 -23.37 8.98 -28.08
C SER A 95 -22.25 7.98 -28.36
N GLN A 96 -21.69 7.98 -29.57
CA GLN A 96 -20.56 7.15 -29.95
C GLN A 96 -19.29 7.48 -29.15
N THR A 97 -19.05 8.77 -28.88
CA THR A 97 -17.94 9.22 -28.02
C THR A 97 -18.12 8.72 -26.59
N ILE A 98 -19.32 8.84 -26.03
CA ILE A 98 -19.62 8.37 -24.67
C ILE A 98 -19.47 6.85 -24.58
N MET A 99 -20.03 6.09 -25.53
CA MET A 99 -19.89 4.64 -25.58
C MET A 99 -18.43 4.20 -25.71
N THR A 100 -17.62 4.91 -26.51
CA THR A 100 -16.18 4.67 -26.63
C THR A 100 -15.47 4.88 -25.28
N ASN A 101 -15.79 5.96 -24.57
CA ASN A 101 -15.21 6.23 -23.26
C ASN A 101 -15.62 5.16 -22.23
N MET A 102 -16.87 4.70 -22.24
CA MET A 102 -17.32 3.60 -21.38
C MET A 102 -16.56 2.31 -21.68
N ASN A 103 -16.36 1.96 -22.95
CA ASN A 103 -15.60 0.77 -23.35
C ASN A 103 -14.13 0.87 -22.92
N ASN A 104 -13.53 2.07 -22.96
CA ASN A 104 -12.17 2.29 -22.47
C ASN A 104 -12.08 2.10 -20.95
N ILE A 105 -13.08 2.57 -20.20
CA ILE A 105 -13.15 2.35 -18.74
C ILE A 105 -13.25 0.86 -18.41
N VAL A 106 -14.12 0.11 -19.10
CA VAL A 106 -14.25 -1.36 -18.92
C VAL A 106 -12.94 -2.09 -19.26
N SER A 107 -12.28 -1.67 -20.34
CA SER A 107 -10.99 -2.24 -20.75
C SER A 107 -9.90 -1.96 -19.71
N PHE A 108 -9.88 -0.75 -19.16
CA PHE A 108 -8.94 -0.38 -18.11
C PHE A 108 -9.21 -1.14 -16.81
N GLN A 109 -10.48 -1.30 -16.42
CA GLN A 109 -10.87 -2.09 -15.25
C GLN A 109 -10.41 -3.55 -15.39
N SER A 110 -10.57 -4.13 -16.57
CA SER A 110 -10.06 -5.49 -16.85
C SER A 110 -8.55 -5.59 -16.67
N ALA A 111 -7.78 -4.57 -17.08
CA ALA A 111 -6.33 -4.53 -16.87
C ALA A 111 -5.97 -4.38 -15.38
N VAL A 112 -6.70 -3.56 -14.62
CA VAL A 112 -6.53 -3.41 -13.16
C VAL A 112 -6.81 -4.72 -12.45
N ALA A 113 -7.89 -5.44 -12.81
CA ALA A 113 -8.21 -6.74 -12.23
C ALA A 113 -7.10 -7.78 -12.46
N VAL A 114 -6.47 -7.77 -13.64
CA VAL A 114 -5.29 -8.61 -13.92
C VAL A 114 -4.11 -8.19 -13.05
N ALA A 115 -3.85 -6.89 -12.88
CA ALA A 115 -2.78 -6.39 -12.03
C ALA A 115 -2.99 -6.80 -10.55
N VAL A 116 -4.21 -6.67 -10.02
CA VAL A 116 -4.57 -7.14 -8.66
C VAL A 116 -4.27 -8.63 -8.51
N LYS A 117 -4.64 -9.45 -9.51
CA LYS A 117 -4.36 -10.88 -9.49
C LYS A 117 -2.87 -11.17 -9.44
N VAL A 118 -2.05 -10.48 -10.24
CA VAL A 118 -0.60 -10.66 -10.26
C VAL A 118 0.02 -10.28 -8.91
N VAL A 119 -0.34 -9.12 -8.37
CA VAL A 119 0.16 -8.67 -7.06
C VAL A 119 -0.30 -9.62 -5.95
N GLY A 120 -1.56 -10.03 -5.93
CA GLY A 120 -2.09 -10.95 -4.93
C GLY A 120 -1.48 -12.36 -4.95
N THR A 121 -0.93 -12.80 -6.10
CA THR A 121 -0.28 -14.12 -6.26
C THR A 121 1.24 -14.15 -6.02
N ALA A 122 1.90 -12.99 -5.85
CA ALA A 122 3.33 -12.90 -5.53
C ALA A 122 3.60 -13.14 -4.04
#